data_AF-J9DQK7-F1
#
_entry.id   AF-J9DQK7-F1
#
_cell.length_a   1.000
_cell.length_b   1.000
_cell.length_c   1.000
_cell.angle_alpha   90.00
_cell.angle_beta   90.00
_cell.angle_gamma   90.00
#
_symmetry.space_group_name_H-M   'P 1'
#
loop_
_entity.id
_entity.type
_entity.pdbx_description
1 polymer ?
#
loop_
_entity_poly.entity_id
_entity_poly.type
_entity_poly.pdbx_seq_one_letter_code
_entity_poly.pdbx_strand_id
1 'polypeptide(L)' 'ENIAKILRESLMLVTALNPHIGYDNAAKIAKTAHKNGTTLKEEAIKLGILTAEQFDEWVRPEKMLAPK' A
#
# COMPACT_ATOMS: atom_id res chain seq x y z
N GLU A 1 19.73 8.31 -4.03
CA GLU A 1 18.83 7.80 -2.96
C GLU A 1 17.33 8.07 -3.20
N ASN A 2 16.82 8.10 -4.45
CA ASN A 2 15.40 8.38 -4.73
C ASN A 2 14.54 7.14 -5.04
N ILE A 3 15.17 5.99 -5.32
CA ILE A 3 14.45 4.79 -5.77
C ILE A 3 13.59 4.20 -4.65
N ALA A 4 14.12 4.10 -3.42
CA ALA A 4 13.37 3.57 -2.28
C ALA A 4 12.16 4.44 -1.90
N LYS A 5 12.26 5.75 -2.08
CA LYS A 5 11.16 6.69 -1.82
C LYS A 5 10.05 6.54 -2.87
N ILE A 6 10.42 6.52 -4.15
CA ILE A 6 9.49 6.28 -5.27
C ILE A 6 8.84 4.89 -5.17
N LEU A 7 9.56 3.87 -4.68
CA LEU A 7 9.01 2.54 -4.44
C LEU A 7 7.98 2.53 -3.32
N ARG A 8 8.25 3.25 -2.21
CA ARG A 8 7.29 3.39 -1.09
C ARG A 8 6.10 4.27 -1.43
N GLU A 9 6.29 5.29 -2.25
CA GLU A 9 5.23 6.18 -2.74
C GLU A 9 4.48 5.60 -3.96
N SER A 10 5.01 4.53 -4.58
CA SER A 10 4.34 3.88 -5.70
C SER A 10 3.08 3.19 -5.21
N LEU A 11 1.95 3.74 -5.66
CA LEU A 11 0.60 3.18 -5.55
C LEU A 11 0.52 1.70 -6.01
N MET A 12 1.53 1.18 -6.73
CA MET A 12 1.65 -0.23 -7.12
C MET A 12 1.74 -1.21 -5.95
N LEU A 13 2.18 -0.77 -4.77
CA LEU A 13 2.21 -1.60 -3.55
C LEU A 13 0.81 -2.05 -3.10
N VAL A 14 -0.25 -1.44 -3.64
CA VAL A 14 -1.63 -1.83 -3.40
C VAL A 14 -1.94 -3.27 -3.84
N THR A 15 -1.20 -3.80 -4.82
CA THR A 15 -1.38 -5.19 -5.30
C THR A 15 -1.05 -6.22 -4.22
N ALA A 16 -0.11 -5.91 -3.33
CA ALA A 16 0.22 -6.75 -2.17
C ALA A 16 -0.91 -6.77 -1.13
N LEU A 17 -1.79 -5.76 -1.13
CA LEU A 17 -2.92 -5.68 -0.20
C LEU A 17 -4.14 -6.49 -0.69
N ASN A 18 -4.28 -6.71 -2.00
CA ASN A 18 -5.40 -7.44 -2.60
C ASN A 18 -5.78 -8.77 -1.88
N PRO A 19 -4.83 -9.69 -1.55
CA PRO A 19 -5.18 -10.94 -0.86
C PRO A 19 -5.64 -10.76 0.59
N HIS A 20 -5.35 -9.61 1.22
CA HIS A 20 -5.66 -9.36 2.63
C HIS A 20 -6.95 -8.57 2.82
N ILE A 21 -7.17 -7.55 1.98
CA ILE A 21 -8.30 -6.62 2.12
C ILE A 21 -9.28 -6.67 0.94
N GLY A 22 -8.96 -7.43 -0.11
CA GLY A 22 -9.74 -7.49 -1.34
C GLY A 22 -9.42 -6.35 -2.31
N TYR A 23 -9.71 -6.59 -3.60
CA TYR A 23 -9.44 -5.65 -4.68
C TYR A 23 -10.16 -4.30 -4.51
N ASP A 24 -11.44 -4.31 -4.11
CA ASP A 24 -12.22 -3.08 -3.92
C ASP A 24 -11.64 -2.15 -2.85
N ASN A 25 -11.27 -2.71 -1.69
CA ASN A 25 -10.69 -1.91 -0.60
C ASN A 25 -9.29 -1.41 -0.96
N ALA A 26 -8.48 -2.26 -1.60
CA ALA A 26 -7.18 -1.88 -2.15
C ALA A 26 -7.33 -0.70 -3.15
N ALA A 27 -8.20 -0.84 -4.15
CA ALA A 27 -8.46 0.22 -5.13
C ALA A 27 -8.99 1.50 -4.48
N LYS A 28 -9.83 1.39 -3.45
CA LYS A 28 -10.34 2.54 -2.69
C LYS A 28 -9.23 3.29 -1.96
N ILE A 29 -8.32 2.57 -1.28
CA ILE A 29 -7.16 3.19 -0.62
C ILE A 29 -6.28 3.89 -1.66
N ALA A 30 -5.94 3.22 -2.76
CA ALA A 30 -5.08 3.79 -3.79
C ALA A 30 -5.68 5.05 -4.43
N LYS A 31 -6.98 5.03 -4.77
CA LYS A 31 -7.68 6.21 -5.31
C LYS A 31 -7.72 7.37 -4.32
N THR A 32 -7.98 7.08 -3.05
CA THR A 32 -8.06 8.11 -2.01
C THR A 32 -6.68 8.69 -1.70
N ALA A 33 -5.66 7.84 -1.61
CA ALA A 33 -4.26 8.24 -1.39
C ALA A 33 -3.76 9.13 -2.53
N HIS A 34 -4.02 8.73 -3.78
CA HIS A 34 -3.66 9.53 -4.94
C HIS A 34 -4.39 10.88 -4.97
N LYS A 35 -5.70 10.89 -4.65
CA LYS A 35 -6.52 12.10 -4.63
C LYS A 35 -6.09 13.08 -3.53
N ASN A 36 -5.72 12.57 -2.36
CA ASN A 36 -5.34 13.38 -1.21
C ASN A 36 -3.84 13.72 -1.18
N GLY A 37 -3.02 13.11 -2.05
CA GLY A 37 -1.57 13.23 -2.01
C GLY A 37 -0.95 12.61 -0.76
N THR A 38 -1.63 11.62 -0.17
CA THR A 38 -1.21 10.91 1.04
C THR A 38 -0.69 9.52 0.70
N THR A 39 -0.03 8.86 1.65
CA THR A 39 0.47 7.50 1.42
C THR A 39 -0.65 6.46 1.52
N LEU A 40 -0.44 5.30 0.89
CA LEU A 40 -1.36 4.15 1.02
C LEU A 40 -1.56 3.76 2.49
N LYS A 41 -0.50 3.79 3.30
CA LYS A 41 -0.54 3.46 4.73
C LYS A 41 -1.46 4.40 5.50
N GLU A 42 -1.28 5.71 5.30
CA GLU A 42 -2.10 6.72 5.98
C GLU A 42 -3.58 6.58 5.65
N GLU A 43 -3.93 6.45 4.36
CA GLU A 43 -5.33 6.29 3.98
C GLU A 43 -5.91 4.95 4.43
N ALA A 44 -5.12 3.87 4.42
CA ALA A 44 -5.57 2.57 4.89
C ALA A 44 -5.93 2.57 6.38
N ILE A 45 -5.14 3.26 7.20
CA ILE A 45 -5.39 3.47 8.62
C ILE A 45 -6.58 4.41 8.82
N LYS A 46 -6.63 5.52 8.07
CA LYS A 46 -7.69 6.53 8.15
C LYS A 46 -9.06 5.98 7.75
N LEU A 47 -9.10 5.10 6.76
CA LEU A 47 -10.31 4.39 6.32
C LEU A 47 -10.68 3.22 7.26
N GLY A 48 -9.83 2.90 8.25
CA GLY A 48 -10.04 1.78 9.18
C GLY A 48 -10.02 0.41 8.50
N ILE A 49 -9.40 0.31 7.32
CA ILE A 49 -9.35 -0.94 6.55
C ILE A 49 -8.30 -1.89 7.12
N LEU A 50 -7.19 -1.35 7.61
CA LEU A 50 -6.10 -2.11 8.22
C LEU A 50 -5.30 -1.21 9.18
N THR A 51 -4.51 -1.82 10.05
CA THR A 51 -3.62 -1.11 10.96
C THR A 51 -2.25 -0.82 10.35
N ALA A 52 -1.52 0.11 10.95
CA ALA A 52 -0.14 0.41 10.55
C ALA A 52 0.76 -0.84 10.56
N GLU A 53 0.53 -1.73 11.51
CA GLU A 53 1.27 -2.99 11.69
C GLU A 53 0.95 -3.98 10.56
N GLN A 54 -0.34 -4.17 10.25
CA GLN A 54 -0.79 -5.01 9.13
C GLN A 54 -0.23 -4.51 7.80
N PHE A 55 -0.22 -3.19 7.58
CA PHE A 55 0.39 -2.62 6.38
C PHE A 55 1.87 -2.97 6.29
N ASP A 56 2.62 -2.80 7.37
CA ASP A 56 4.05 -3.09 7.40
C ASP A 56 4.32 -4.58 7.19
N GLU A 57 3.51 -5.48 7.76
CA GLU A 57 3.65 -6.92 7.58
C GLU A 57 3.38 -7.37 6.14
N TRP A 58 2.34 -6.82 5.50
CA TRP A 58 1.91 -7.23 4.16
C TRP A 58 2.69 -6.52 3.06
N VAL A 59 3.00 -5.24 3.24
CA VAL A 59 3.69 -4.39 2.25
C VAL A 59 5.19 -4.37 2.54
N ARG A 60 5.85 -5.47 2.19
CA ARG A 60 7.30 -5.65 2.29
C ARG A 60 7.93 -5.54 0.89
N PRO A 61 8.38 -4.35 0.43
CA PRO A 61 8.97 -4.19 -0.90
C PRO A 61 10.21 -5.08 -1.09
N GLU A 62 10.93 -5.40 -0.01
CA GLU A 62 12.05 -6.35 -0.01
C GLU A 62 11.66 -7.76 -0.46
N LYS A 63 10.41 -8.18 -0.18
CA LYS A 63 9.86 -9.47 -0.64
C LYS A 63 9.27 -9.40 -2.04
N MET A 64 9.13 -8.21 -2.62
CA MET A 64 8.59 -7.99 -3.97
C MET A 64 9.69 -7.88 -5.04
N LEU A 65 10.97 -7.96 -4.66
CA LEU A 65 12.13 -7.87 -5.57
C LEU A 65 12.45 -9.17 -6.31
N ALA A 66 11.77 -10.27 -6.01
CA ALA A 66 11.94 -11.53 -6.71
C ALA A 66 10.57 -12.20 -6.94
N PRO A 67 10.14 -12.42 -8.20
CA PRO A 67 9.06 -13.36 -8.45
C PRO A 67 9.51 -14.75 -7.99
N LYS A 68 8.63 -15.49 -7.34
CA LYS A 68 8.84 -16.91 -7.03
C LYS A 68 7.96 -17.75 -7.95
#